data_AF-A0A960XMH8-F1
#
_entry.id   AF-A0A960XMH8-F1
#
_cell.length_a   1.000
_cell.length_b   1.000
_cell.length_c   1.000
_cell.angle_alpha   90.00
_cell.angle_beta   90.00
_cell.angle_gamma   90.00
#
_symmetry.space_group_name_H-M   'P 1'
#
loop_
_entity.id
_entity.type
_entity.pdbx_description
1 polymer ?
#
loop_
_entity_poly.entity_id
_entity_poly.type
_entity_poly.pdbx_seq_one_letter_code
_entity_poly.pdbx_strand_id
1 'polypeptide(L)' 'VGLRKRWAHINNNSVTVPLPMTRQDIADFLGLTIETVSRAISKLAREKALLVVPDGVRLLDVARLEAIAAG' A
#
# COMPACT_ATOMS: atom_id res chain seq x y z
N VAL A 1 -2.45 20.55 -15.08
CA VAL A 1 -1.45 19.58 -15.60
C VAL A 1 -0.11 19.58 -14.82
N GLY A 2 0.16 20.51 -13.90
CA GLY A 2 1.49 20.68 -13.28
C GLY A 2 1.81 19.92 -11.98
N LEU A 3 0.86 19.26 -11.32
CA LEU A 3 1.13 18.57 -10.05
C LEU A 3 1.57 17.11 -10.25
N ARG A 4 0.96 16.41 -11.21
CA ARG A 4 1.18 14.97 -11.46
C ARG A 4 2.57 14.64 -12.01
N LYS A 5 3.20 15.55 -12.76
CA LYS A 5 4.58 15.35 -13.27
C LYS A 5 5.67 15.60 -12.23
N ARG A 6 5.39 16.37 -11.17
CA ARG A 6 6.39 16.63 -10.11
C ARG A 6 6.57 15.45 -9.15
N TRP A 7 5.56 14.59 -9.04
CA TRP A 7 5.61 13.38 -8.21
C TRP A 7 6.26 12.19 -8.93
N ALA A 8 6.45 12.27 -10.26
CA ALA A 8 7.13 11.23 -11.02
C ALA A 8 8.67 11.24 -10.85
N HIS A 9 9.23 12.31 -10.25
CA HIS A 9 10.68 12.49 -10.11
C HIS A 9 11.20 12.29 -8.68
N ILE A 10 10.35 11.89 -7.73
CA ILE A 10 10.80 11.34 -6.44
C ILE A 10 11.30 9.90 -6.67
N ASN A 11 12.46 9.84 -7.30
CA ASN A 11 13.38 8.71 -7.24
C ASN A 11 13.44 8.19 -5.80
N ASN A 12 13.21 6.88 -5.65
CA ASN A 12 13.77 6.07 -4.58
C ASN A 12 13.39 6.41 -3.12
N ASN A 13 12.25 7.05 -2.86
CA ASN A 13 11.85 7.36 -1.48
C ASN A 13 10.60 6.56 -1.09
N SER A 14 10.80 5.50 -0.31
CA SER A 14 9.71 4.71 0.24
C SER A 14 8.71 5.60 0.96
N VAL A 15 7.48 5.70 0.46
CA VAL A 15 6.43 6.49 1.11
C VAL A 15 5.86 5.66 2.25
N THR A 16 6.10 6.07 3.49
CA THR A 16 5.41 5.47 4.65
C THR A 16 4.01 6.05 4.73
N VAL A 17 3.02 5.21 4.46
CA VAL A 17 1.62 5.52 4.71
C VAL A 17 1.32 5.14 6.15
N PRO A 18 1.04 6.10 7.05
CA PRO A 18 0.59 5.78 8.39
C PRO A 18 -0.76 5.07 8.29
N LEU A 19 -0.87 3.93 8.96
CA LEU A 19 -2.10 3.16 9.01
C LEU A 19 -2.58 3.15 10.46
N PRO A 20 -3.34 4.18 10.89
CA PRO A 20 -3.82 4.28 12.27
C PRO A 20 -4.92 3.25 12.59
N MET A 21 -5.35 2.49 11.58
CA MET A 21 -6.39 1.48 11.63
C MET A 21 -5.79 0.07 11.62
N THR A 22 -6.37 -0.84 12.40
CA THR A 22 -5.94 -2.23 12.43
C THR A 22 -6.33 -2.95 11.13
N ARG A 23 -5.73 -4.10 10.86
CA ARG A 23 -6.15 -4.95 9.73
C ARG A 23 -7.61 -5.40 9.83
N GLN A 24 -8.16 -5.42 11.05
CA GLN A 24 -9.55 -5.73 11.29
C GLN A 24 -10.45 -4.56 10.87
N ASP A 25 -10.09 -3.33 11.23
CA ASP A 25 -10.83 -2.14 10.79
C ASP A 25 -10.87 -2.02 9.25
N ILE A 26 -9.79 -2.40 8.56
CA ILE A 26 -9.74 -2.46 7.08
C ILE A 26 -10.71 -3.51 6.54
N ALA A 27 -10.74 -4.67 7.18
CA ALA A 27 -11.61 -5.77 6.79
C ALA A 27 -13.09 -5.38 6.97
N ASP A 28 -13.42 -4.80 8.13
CA ASP A 28 -14.75 -4.31 8.45
C ASP A 28 -15.18 -3.17 7.51
N PHE A 29 -14.28 -2.23 7.19
CA PHE A 29 -14.56 -1.14 6.25
C PHE A 29 -14.82 -1.64 4.82
N LEU A 30 -14.08 -2.65 4.35
CA LEU A 30 -14.22 -3.22 3.02
C LEU A 30 -15.31 -4.30 2.92
N GLY A 31 -15.92 -4.71 4.04
CA GLY A 31 -16.82 -5.86 4.09
C GLY A 31 -16.14 -7.19 3.74
N LEU A 32 -14.82 -7.27 3.96
CA LEU A 32 -14.00 -8.45 3.68
C LEU A 32 -13.61 -9.15 4.98
N THR A 33 -13.14 -10.39 4.89
CA THR A 33 -12.56 -11.06 6.06
C THR A 33 -11.13 -10.56 6.30
N ILE A 34 -10.73 -10.49 7.58
CA ILE A 34 -9.35 -10.17 7.99
C ILE A 34 -8.32 -11.07 7.30
N GLU A 35 -8.68 -12.33 7.04
CA GLU A 35 -7.80 -13.25 6.34
C GLU A 35 -7.58 -12.87 4.88
N THR A 36 -8.62 -12.36 4.20
CA THR A 36 -8.53 -11.87 2.82
C THR A 36 -7.61 -10.66 2.74
N VAL A 37 -7.81 -9.71 3.65
CA VAL A 37 -6.95 -8.51 3.76
C VAL A 37 -5.50 -8.91 4.09
N SER A 38 -5.31 -9.82 5.05
CA SER A 38 -3.99 -10.31 5.45
C SER A 38 -3.27 -11.04 4.31
N ARG A 39 -3.99 -11.87 3.54
CA ARG A 39 -3.45 -12.54 2.34
C ARG A 39 -3.03 -11.53 1.28
N ALA A 40 -3.85 -10.50 1.02
CA ALA A 40 -3.53 -9.45 0.06
C ALA A 40 -2.27 -8.66 0.46
N ILE A 41 -2.20 -8.20 1.71
CA ILE A 41 -1.03 -7.47 2.25
C ILE A 41 0.22 -8.35 2.20
N SER A 42 0.10 -9.62 2.59
CA SER A 42 1.22 -10.57 2.55
C SER A 42 1.71 -10.83 1.13
N LYS A 43 0.81 -10.92 0.14
CA LYS A 43 1.17 -11.06 -1.27
C LYS A 43 1.97 -9.84 -1.76
N LEU A 44 1.46 -8.63 -1.50
CA LEU A 44 2.14 -7.39 -1.87
C LEU A 44 3.50 -7.23 -1.19
N ALA A 45 3.62 -7.69 0.07
CA ALA A 45 4.89 -7.71 0.79
C ALA A 45 5.90 -8.69 0.18
N ARG A 46 5.47 -9.90 -0.18
CA ARG A 46 6.31 -10.90 -0.87
C ARG A 46 6.80 -10.41 -2.23
N GLU A 47 5.95 -9.69 -2.94
CA GLU A 47 6.26 -9.08 -4.23
C GLU A 47 7.16 -7.85 -4.13
N LYS A 48 7.59 -7.49 -2.91
CA LYS A 48 8.38 -6.29 -2.62
C LYS A 48 7.71 -5.00 -3.08
N ALA A 49 6.38 -4.98 -3.20
CA ALA A 49 5.61 -3.79 -3.54
C ALA A 49 5.40 -2.89 -2.31
N LEU A 50 5.27 -3.50 -1.13
CA LEU A 50 5.16 -2.81 0.16
C LEU A 50 5.94 -3.52 1.26
N LEU A 51 6.18 -2.81 2.36
CA LEU A 51 6.75 -3.34 3.60
C LEU A 51 5.86 -2.94 4.77
N VAL A 52 5.43 -3.92 5.56
CA VAL A 52 4.66 -3.67 6.77
C VAL A 52 5.63 -3.20 7.87
N VAL A 53 5.32 -2.07 8.50
CA VAL A 53 6.06 -1.50 9.62
C VAL A 53 5.13 -1.25 10.81
N PRO A 54 5.63 -1.09 12.05
CA PRO A 54 4.79 -0.85 13.22
C PRO A 54 3.86 0.36 13.08
N ASP A 55 4.35 1.44 12.46
CA ASP A 55 3.60 2.69 12.24
C ASP A 55 2.74 2.70 10.96
N GLY A 56 2.64 1.58 10.23
CA GLY A 56 1.84 1.48 9.01
C GLY A 56 2.48 0.67 7.87
N VAL A 57 2.49 1.22 6.66
CA VAL A 57 3.00 0.51 5.48
C VAL A 57 3.90 1.40 4.65
N ARG A 58 5.11 0.91 4.36
CA ARG A 58 6.05 1.55 3.44
C ARG A 58 5.83 1.06 2.03
N LEU A 59 5.49 1.95 1.13
CA LEU A 59 5.39 1.65 -0.29
C LEU A 59 6.81 1.58 -0.88
N LEU A 60 7.17 0.44 -1.44
CA LEU A 60 8.47 0.21 -2.06
C LEU A 60 8.41 0.44 -3.57
N ASP A 61 7.29 0.08 -4.19
CA ASP A 61 7.04 0.23 -5.62
C ASP A 61 5.64 0.81 -5.85
N VAL A 62 5.56 2.13 -5.86
CA VAL A 62 4.29 2.87 -6.04
C VAL A 62 3.71 2.63 -7.44
N ALA A 63 4.55 2.57 -8.47
CA ALA A 63 4.10 2.36 -9.85
C ALA A 63 3.39 1.01 -10.01
N ARG A 64 3.93 -0.03 -9.37
CA ARG A 64 3.29 -1.35 -9.34
C ARG A 64 1.98 -1.36 -8.56
N LEU A 65 1.92 -0.67 -7.42
CA LEU A 65 0.69 -0.55 -6.63
C LEU A 65 -0.40 0.18 -7.40
N GLU A 66 -0.07 1.26 -8.13
CA GLU A 66 -1.00 1.95 -9.01
C GLU A 66 -1.52 1.03 -10.12
N ALA A 67 -0.67 0.20 -10.72
CA ALA A 67 -1.09 -0.77 -11.74
C ALA A 67 -2.06 -1.83 -11.19
N ILE A 68 -1.91 -2.24 -9.93
CA ILE A 68 -2.83 -3.19 -9.26
C ILE A 68 -4.16 -2.52 -8.90
N ALA A 69 -4.13 -1.24 -8.51
CA ALA A 69 -5.33 -0.49 -8.14
C ALA A 69 -6.16 0.00 -9.34
N ALA A 70 -5.53 0.11 -10.52
CA ALA A 70 -6.19 0.52 -11.76
C ALA A 70 -6.85 -0.65 -12.52
N GLY A 71 -6.70 -1.89 -12.04
CA GLY A 71 -7.36 -3.08 -12.57
C GLY A 71 -8.57 -3.48 -11.73
#